data_AF-A0A497SM69-F1
#
_entry.id   AF-A0A497SM69-F1
#
_cell.length_a   1.000
_cell.length_b   1.000
_cell.length_c   1.000
_cell.angle_alpha   90.00
_cell.angle_beta   90.00
_cell.angle_gamma   90.00
#
_symmetry.space_group_name_H-M   'P 1'
#
loop_
_entity.id
_entity.type
_entity.pdbx_description
1 polymer ?
#
loop_
_entity_poly.entity_id
_entity_poly.type
_entity_poly.pdbx_seq_one_letter_code
_entity_poly.pdbx_strand_id
1 'polypeptide(L)'
;MMVYHLKYWVQVRDFCRIDPTEASWAAFKDNRELAKVCPMYKSDPRMAINNAIDAAKVCSIAGSREGFEACLIWYLGDICGHPRDLSPRSVDEYLKAWDKAGEEVQRLYETHEL
;
A
#
# COMPACT_ATOMS: atom_id res chain seq x y z
N MET A 1 -2.40 -7.93 20.22
CA MET A 1 -1.50 -7.75 19.07
C MET A 1 -1.90 -6.44 18.41
N MET A 2 -1.02 -5.45 18.32
CA MET A 2 -1.35 -4.15 17.72
C MET A 2 -1.30 -4.29 16.19
N VAL A 3 -2.35 -3.85 15.49
CA VAL A 3 -2.37 -3.75 14.03
C VAL A 3 -1.57 -2.51 13.64
N TYR A 4 -0.67 -2.65 12.68
CA TYR A 4 0.09 -1.51 12.16
C TYR A 4 -0.85 -0.45 11.55
N HIS A 5 -0.59 0.83 11.80
CA HIS A 5 -1.34 1.95 11.21
C HIS A 5 -0.42 2.79 10.33
N LEU A 6 -0.95 3.30 9.23
CA LEU A 6 -0.25 4.14 8.28
C LEU A 6 0.08 5.51 8.89
N LYS A 7 1.36 5.75 9.12
CA LYS A 7 1.90 7.04 9.53
C LYS A 7 1.77 8.09 8.42
N TYR A 8 2.00 7.70 7.17
CA TYR A 8 2.02 8.59 6.00
C TYR A 8 0.75 8.47 5.14
N TRP A 9 -0.39 8.18 5.76
CA TRP A 9 -1.63 7.88 5.04
C TRP A 9 -2.10 9.03 4.15
N VAL A 10 -1.93 10.30 4.57
CA VAL A 10 -2.31 11.48 3.77
C VAL A 10 -1.47 11.55 2.50
N GLN A 11 -0.16 11.34 2.63
CA GLN A 11 0.77 11.34 1.50
C GLN A 11 0.41 10.24 0.51
N VAL A 12 0.16 9.01 0.98
CA VAL A 12 -0.27 7.91 0.10
C VAL A 12 -1.61 8.21 -0.56
N ARG A 13 -2.61 8.69 0.20
CA ARG A 13 -3.95 9.04 -0.28
C ARG A 13 -3.88 10.09 -1.39
N ASP A 14 -3.13 11.15 -1.16
CA ASP A 14 -3.08 12.32 -2.06
C ASP A 14 -2.16 12.07 -3.25
N PHE A 15 -1.01 11.41 -3.06
CA PHE A 15 -0.09 11.04 -4.14
C PHE A 15 -0.70 10.09 -5.16
N CYS A 16 -1.46 9.09 -4.70
CA CYS A 16 -2.14 8.16 -5.60
C CYS A 16 -3.18 8.86 -6.50
N ARG A 17 -3.63 10.08 -6.16
CA ARG A 17 -4.50 10.90 -7.03
C ARG A 17 -3.73 11.68 -8.11
N ILE A 18 -2.41 11.83 -7.97
CA ILE A 18 -1.60 12.77 -8.77
C ILE A 18 -0.62 12.02 -9.69
N ASP A 19 0.26 11.16 -9.15
CA ASP A 19 1.22 10.38 -9.94
C ASP A 19 1.65 9.13 -9.16
N PRO A 20 1.09 7.94 -9.42
CA PRO A 20 1.24 6.82 -8.48
C PRO A 20 2.55 6.03 -8.58
N THR A 21 3.45 6.35 -9.50
CA THR A 21 4.19 5.27 -10.17
C THR A 21 5.52 4.85 -9.55
N GLU A 22 6.55 5.69 -9.40
CA GLU A 22 7.88 5.18 -9.02
C GLU A 22 8.05 4.82 -7.53
N ALA A 23 7.64 5.70 -6.62
CA ALA A 23 7.80 5.50 -5.17
C ALA A 23 7.02 4.26 -4.67
N SER A 24 5.76 4.12 -5.10
CA SER A 24 4.94 2.95 -4.79
C SER A 24 5.56 1.67 -5.33
N TRP A 25 6.05 1.69 -6.58
CA TRP A 25 6.70 0.52 -7.18
C TRP A 25 7.92 0.06 -6.39
N ALA A 26 8.81 0.99 -6.01
CA ALA A 26 10.01 0.65 -5.23
C ALA A 26 9.66 0.09 -3.85
N ALA A 27 8.64 0.65 -3.18
CA ALA A 27 8.23 0.21 -1.85
C ALA A 27 7.72 -1.24 -1.83
N PHE A 28 6.98 -1.66 -2.87
CA PHE A 28 6.44 -3.02 -2.95
C PHE A 28 7.42 -4.03 -3.56
N LYS A 29 8.16 -3.65 -4.62
CA LYS A 29 9.07 -4.55 -5.35
C LYS A 29 10.13 -5.15 -4.43
N ASP A 30 10.63 -4.37 -3.49
CA ASP A 30 11.71 -4.80 -2.58
C ASP A 30 11.19 -5.45 -1.28
N ASN A 31 9.87 -5.53 -1.08
CA ASN A 31 9.29 -6.11 0.13
C ASN A 31 9.24 -7.65 0.07
N ARG A 32 10.37 -8.27 0.44
CA ARG A 32 10.53 -9.74 0.50
C ARG A 32 9.61 -10.42 1.51
N GLU A 33 9.20 -9.73 2.57
CA GLU A 33 8.31 -10.29 3.58
C GLU A 33 6.88 -10.38 3.06
N LEU A 34 6.40 -9.33 2.37
CA LEU A 34 5.10 -9.34 1.71
C LEU A 34 4.99 -10.46 0.66
N ALA A 35 6.05 -10.69 -0.13
CA ALA A 35 6.11 -11.79 -1.10
C ALA A 35 6.08 -13.20 -0.47
N LYS A 36 6.43 -13.35 0.82
CA LYS A 36 6.29 -14.63 1.55
C LYS A 36 4.86 -14.92 1.99
N VAL A 37 4.08 -13.86 2.26
CA VAL A 37 2.74 -13.95 2.87
C VAL A 37 1.61 -13.65 1.88
N CYS A 38 1.94 -13.15 0.69
CA CYS A 38 1.02 -12.86 -0.40
C CYS A 38 1.59 -13.41 -1.72
N PRO A 39 1.18 -14.61 -2.16
CA PRO A 39 1.80 -15.32 -3.28
C PRO A 39 1.82 -14.53 -4.59
N MET A 40 0.84 -13.65 -4.81
CA MET A 40 0.76 -12.82 -6.01
C MET A 40 1.93 -11.86 -6.16
N TYR A 41 2.50 -11.32 -5.07
CA TYR A 41 3.73 -10.52 -5.13
C TYR A 41 4.98 -11.34 -5.48
N LYS A 42 4.89 -12.67 -5.49
CA LYS A 42 5.97 -13.56 -5.94
C LYS A 42 5.74 -14.06 -7.37
N SER A 43 4.51 -14.44 -7.72
CA SER A 43 4.18 -15.02 -9.03
C SER A 43 4.01 -13.98 -10.13
N ASP A 44 3.36 -12.85 -9.83
CA ASP A 44 3.18 -11.73 -10.75
C ASP A 44 3.28 -10.39 -9.99
N PRO A 45 4.51 -9.99 -9.61
CA PRO A 45 4.72 -8.76 -8.84
C PRO A 45 4.21 -7.52 -9.57
N ARG A 46 4.26 -7.51 -10.91
CA ARG A 46 3.82 -6.35 -11.69
C ARG A 46 2.31 -6.16 -11.57
N MET A 47 1.55 -7.23 -11.76
CA MET A 47 0.10 -7.17 -11.60
C MET A 47 -0.29 -6.87 -10.16
N ALA A 48 0.35 -7.52 -9.17
CA ALA A 48 0.06 -7.30 -7.75
C ALA A 48 0.28 -5.83 -7.33
N ILE A 49 1.40 -5.22 -7.74
CA ILE A 49 1.72 -3.81 -7.46
C ILE A 49 0.72 -2.88 -8.15
N ASN A 50 0.40 -3.12 -9.42
CA ASN A 50 -0.59 -2.30 -10.15
C ASN A 50 -1.96 -2.36 -9.47
N ASN A 51 -2.41 -3.55 -9.06
CA ASN A 51 -3.68 -3.71 -8.35
C ASN A 51 -3.67 -3.01 -6.99
N ALA A 52 -2.55 -3.01 -6.26
CA ALA A 52 -2.40 -2.25 -5.02
C ALA A 52 -2.50 -0.74 -5.26
N ILE A 53 -1.82 -0.23 -6.30
CA ILE A 53 -1.89 1.17 -6.70
C ILE A 53 -3.33 1.56 -7.05
N ASP A 54 -4.04 0.74 -7.82
CA ASP A 54 -5.43 1.00 -8.19
C ASP A 54 -6.37 0.93 -6.97
N ALA A 55 -6.11 0.02 -6.03
CA ALA A 55 -6.80 0.01 -4.74
C ALA A 55 -6.58 1.33 -3.98
N ALA A 56 -5.35 1.83 -3.86
CA ALA A 56 -5.08 3.09 -3.19
C ALA A 56 -5.77 4.29 -3.87
N LYS A 57 -5.86 4.31 -5.20
CA LYS A 57 -6.66 5.32 -5.93
C LYS A 57 -8.13 5.26 -5.54
N VAL A 58 -8.73 4.07 -5.53
CA VAL A 58 -10.15 3.90 -5.16
C VAL A 58 -10.36 4.31 -3.70
N CYS A 59 -9.47 3.88 -2.81
CA CYS A 59 -9.55 4.18 -1.38
C CYS A 59 -9.28 5.66 -1.07
N SER A 60 -8.66 6.43 -1.99
CA SER A 60 -8.32 7.83 -1.75
C SER A 60 -9.51 8.75 -1.47
N ILE A 61 -10.73 8.30 -1.74
CA ILE A 61 -11.98 8.99 -1.40
C ILE A 61 -12.28 8.99 0.11
N ALA A 62 -11.63 8.12 0.89
CA ALA A 62 -11.85 8.02 2.32
C ALA A 62 -11.39 9.28 3.06
N GLY A 63 -12.29 9.83 3.89
CA GLY A 63 -12.04 11.04 4.68
C GLY A 63 -11.25 10.82 5.98
N SER A 64 -10.98 9.57 6.36
CA SER A 64 -10.26 9.21 7.58
C SER A 64 -9.18 8.15 7.31
N ARG A 65 -8.18 8.11 8.18
CA ARG A 65 -7.12 7.10 8.15
C ARG A 65 -7.69 5.70 8.27
N GLU A 66 -8.57 5.48 9.24
CA GLU A 66 -9.15 4.17 9.52
C GLU A 66 -10.00 3.68 8.32
N GLY A 67 -10.71 4.58 7.66
CA GLY A 67 -11.46 4.26 6.44
C GLY A 67 -10.55 3.92 5.26
N PHE A 68 -9.44 4.65 5.12
CA PHE A 68 -8.45 4.38 4.08
C PHE A 68 -7.76 3.03 4.28
N GLU A 69 -7.29 2.74 5.50
CA GLU A 69 -6.66 1.47 5.87
C GLU A 69 -7.62 0.29 5.69
N ALA A 70 -8.87 0.41 6.17
CA ALA A 70 -9.86 -0.64 6.01
C ALA A 70 -10.13 -0.95 4.53
N CYS A 71 -10.21 0.08 3.68
CA CYS A 71 -10.37 -0.08 2.24
C CYS A 71 -9.15 -0.77 1.61
N LEU A 72 -7.93 -0.36 1.96
CA LEU A 72 -6.70 -0.99 1.46
C LEU A 72 -6.61 -2.48 1.85
N ILE A 73 -6.94 -2.81 3.10
CA ILE A 73 -6.96 -4.19 3.61
C ILE A 73 -8.01 -5.04 2.88
N TRP A 74 -9.17 -4.45 2.55
CA TRP A 74 -10.19 -5.14 1.79
C TRP A 74 -9.67 -5.61 0.42
N TYR A 75 -8.99 -4.72 -0.30
CA TYR A 75 -8.38 -5.04 -1.59
C TYR A 75 -7.18 -5.98 -1.48
N LEU A 76 -6.46 -6.00 -0.35
CA LEU A 76 -5.32 -6.90 -0.16
C LEU A 76 -5.74 -8.38 -0.33
N GLY A 77 -6.95 -8.75 0.10
CA GLY A 77 -7.48 -10.10 -0.09
C GLY A 77 -7.55 -10.48 -1.56
N ASP A 78 -8.14 -9.59 -2.37
CA ASP A 78 -8.27 -9.76 -3.82
C ASP A 78 -6.90 -9.78 -4.52
N ILE A 79 -5.98 -8.89 -4.12
CA ILE A 79 -4.62 -8.80 -4.66
C ILE A 79 -3.84 -10.08 -4.39
N CYS A 80 -3.96 -10.66 -3.19
CA CYS A 80 -3.24 -11.88 -2.83
C CYS A 80 -3.82 -13.16 -3.45
N GLY A 81 -4.98 -13.08 -4.12
CA GLY A 81 -5.65 -14.26 -4.68
C GLY A 81 -6.16 -15.23 -3.60
N HIS A 82 -6.36 -14.74 -2.37
CA HIS A 82 -6.90 -15.53 -1.26
C HIS A 82 -8.23 -14.95 -0.80
N PRO A 83 -9.27 -15.77 -0.59
CA PRO A 83 -10.55 -15.28 -0.11
C PRO A 83 -10.42 -14.76 1.33
N ARG A 84 -10.22 -13.44 1.47
CA ARG A 84 -10.45 -12.54 2.63
C ARG A 84 -9.83 -12.89 3.99
N ASP A 85 -9.24 -14.07 4.16
CA ASP A 85 -8.58 -14.49 5.40
C ASP A 85 -7.11 -14.07 5.35
N LEU A 86 -6.88 -12.79 5.63
CA LEU A 86 -5.55 -12.21 5.67
C LEU A 86 -4.96 -12.44 7.06
N SER A 87 -3.79 -13.08 7.09
CA SER A 87 -3.03 -13.16 8.33
C SER A 87 -2.68 -11.75 8.81
N PRO A 88 -2.63 -11.49 10.13
CA PRO A 88 -2.25 -10.17 10.61
C PRO A 88 -0.86 -9.73 10.15
N ARG A 89 0.05 -10.67 9.95
CA ARG A 89 1.37 -10.41 9.36
C ARG A 89 1.27 -9.91 7.92
N SER A 90 0.33 -10.44 7.13
CA SER A 90 0.07 -9.98 5.76
C SER A 90 -0.39 -8.53 5.73
N VAL A 91 -1.30 -8.18 6.65
CA VAL A 91 -1.79 -6.80 6.81
C VAL A 91 -0.65 -5.87 7.23
N ASP A 92 0.13 -6.25 8.25
CA ASP A 92 1.23 -5.43 8.75
C ASP A 92 2.29 -5.17 7.66
N GLU A 93 2.75 -6.20 6.94
CA GLU A 93 3.76 -6.02 5.90
C GLU A 93 3.25 -5.22 4.70
N TYR A 94 1.95 -5.31 4.41
CA TYR A 94 1.31 -4.51 3.37
C TYR A 94 1.23 -3.03 3.76
N LEU A 95 0.80 -2.72 4.98
CA LEU A 95 0.72 -1.33 5.44
C LEU A 95 2.12 -0.71 5.63
N LYS A 96 3.13 -1.48 6.07
CA LYS A 96 4.52 -1.01 6.07
C LYS A 96 5.04 -0.66 4.67
N ALA A 97 4.66 -1.43 3.65
CA ALA A 97 5.03 -1.10 2.27
C ALA A 97 4.42 0.25 1.85
N TRP A 98 3.15 0.47 2.17
CA TRP A 98 2.50 1.76 1.92
C TRP A 98 3.14 2.91 2.69
N ASP A 99 3.51 2.71 3.95
CA ASP A 99 4.17 3.75 4.73
C ASP A 99 5.55 4.10 4.16
N LYS A 100 6.30 3.12 3.65
CA LYS A 100 7.56 3.37 2.94
C LYS A 100 7.34 4.18 1.66
N ALA A 101 6.27 3.91 0.92
CA ALA A 101 5.89 4.74 -0.23
C ALA A 101 5.55 6.16 0.21
N GLY A 102 4.75 6.33 1.27
CA GLY A 102 4.36 7.63 1.80
C GLY A 102 5.54 8.43 2.37
N GLU A 103 6.54 7.78 2.97
CA GLU A 103 7.78 8.42 3.41
C GLU A 103 8.56 8.99 2.22
N GLU A 104 8.66 8.24 1.12
CA GLU A 104 9.35 8.71 -0.08
C GLU A 104 8.61 9.87 -0.75
N VAL A 105 7.28 9.81 -0.80
CA VAL A 105 6.44 10.93 -1.24
C VAL A 105 6.67 12.17 -0.38
N GLN A 106 6.71 12.00 0.95
CA GLN A 106 6.98 13.10 1.87
C GLN A 106 8.34 13.75 1.58
N ARG A 107 9.39 12.95 1.34
CA ARG A 107 10.71 13.47 0.96
C ARG A 107 10.67 14.23 -0.36
N LEU A 108 9.92 13.75 -1.35
CA LEU A 108 9.76 14.43 -2.63
C LEU A 108 9.09 15.80 -2.46
N TYR A 109 8.03 15.89 -1.64
CA TYR A 109 7.38 17.17 -1.32
C TYR A 109 8.33 18.13 -0.60
N GLU A 110 9.06 17.64 0.40
CA GLU A 110 10.05 18.46 1.13
C GLU A 110 11.19 18.95 0.24
N THR A 111 11.61 18.15 -0.75
CA THR A 111 12.74 18.49 -1.64
C THR A 111 12.35 19.46 -2.76
N HIS A 112 11.08 19.49 -3.16
CA HIS A 112 10.60 20.28 -4.31
C HIS A 112 9.74 21.50 -3.93
N GLU A 113 9.61 21.83 -2.63
CA GLU A 113 8.79 22.94 -2.12
C GLU A 113 7.37 23.01 -2.74
N LEU A 114 6.72 21.86 -2.91
CA LEU A 114 5.31 21.79 -3.31
C LEU A 114 4.36 21.98 -2.12
#